data_AF-A0A0P0M069-F1
#
_entry.id   AF-A0A0P0M069-F1
#
_cell.length_a   1.000
_cell.length_b   1.000
_cell.length_c   1.000
_cell.angle_alpha   90.00
_cell.angle_beta   90.00
_cell.angle_gamma   90.00
#
_symmetry.space_group_name_H-M   'P 1'
#
loop_
_entity.id
_entity.type
_entity.pdbx_description
1 polymer ?
#
loop_
_entity_poly.entity_id
_entity_poly.type
_entity_poly.pdbx_seq_one_letter_code
_entity_poly.pdbx_strand_id
1 'polypeptide(L)'
;NSFIRPQGDLMGSTVAGLEDLLRMSYGCGEQNMINFAPNVFVTKYLNATNRLTPEQEERAKGYLLDGYQRQLGFQRFDGSFSAFGDNDRSGSTW
;
A
#
# COMPACT_ATOMS: atom_id res chain seq x y z
N ASN A 1 42.31 -3.17 7.58
CA ASN A 1 41.71 -1.87 7.23
C ASN A 1 40.23 -2.06 7.00
N SER A 2 39.41 -1.88 8.05
CA SER A 2 37.97 -2.14 7.99
C SER A 2 37.25 -0.89 7.48
N PHE A 3 36.66 -0.96 6.29
CA PHE A 3 35.82 0.10 5.75
C PHE A 3 34.47 0.08 6.46
N ILE A 4 34.29 0.95 7.45
CA ILE A 4 32.97 1.28 7.98
C ILE A 4 32.36 2.28 7.00
N ARG A 5 31.38 1.85 6.20
CA ARG A 5 30.54 2.78 5.45
C ARG A 5 29.58 3.43 6.45
N PRO A 6 29.59 4.75 6.63
CA PRO A 6 28.60 5.41 7.48
C PRO A 6 27.25 5.24 6.79
N GLN A 7 26.39 4.40 7.36
CA GLN A 7 25.02 4.20 6.89
C GLN A 7 24.17 5.38 7.39
N GLY A 8 24.46 6.57 6.87
CA GLY A 8 23.79 7.82 7.22
C GLY A 8 22.40 7.98 6.58
N ASP A 9 21.95 6.98 5.83
CA ASP A 9 20.63 6.99 5.19
C ASP A 9 20.06 5.56 5.18
N LEU A 10 19.64 5.07 6.35
CA LEU A 10 18.90 3.81 6.47
C LEU A 10 17.67 3.81 5.54
N MET A 11 17.08 5.00 5.36
CA MET A 11 15.93 5.31 4.50
C MET A 11 16.28 5.35 3.01
N GLY A 12 17.52 5.66 2.61
CA GLY A 12 17.95 5.75 1.21
C GLY A 12 18.10 4.39 0.56
N SER A 13 18.62 3.41 1.30
CA SER A 13 18.61 2.01 0.89
C SER A 13 17.19 1.41 0.92
N THR A 14 16.32 1.88 1.80
CA THR A 14 14.91 1.44 1.81
C THR A 14 14.10 2.13 0.73
N VAL A 15 14.37 3.36 0.29
CA VAL A 15 13.62 4.03 -0.79
C VAL A 15 13.69 3.24 -2.09
N ALA A 16 14.88 2.76 -2.48
CA ALA A 16 15.02 1.85 -3.62
C ALA A 16 14.27 0.52 -3.41
N GLY A 17 14.17 0.02 -2.17
CA GLY A 17 13.36 -1.15 -1.81
C GLY A 17 11.87 -0.85 -1.57
N LEU A 18 11.47 0.41 -1.37
CA LEU A 18 10.08 0.85 -1.19
C LEU A 18 9.34 0.78 -2.53
N GLU A 19 10.07 0.94 -3.62
CA GLU A 19 9.56 0.66 -4.97
C GLU A 19 9.18 -0.82 -5.13
N ASP A 20 9.97 -1.74 -4.55
CA ASP A 20 9.64 -3.17 -4.49
C ASP A 20 8.49 -3.49 -3.51
N LEU A 21 8.16 -2.55 -2.61
CA LEU A 21 7.00 -2.65 -1.73
C LEU A 21 5.71 -2.22 -2.42
N LEU A 22 5.77 -1.49 -3.54
CA LEU A 22 4.59 -1.19 -4.35
C LEU A 22 4.07 -2.47 -5.00
N ARG A 23 3.05 -3.06 -4.39
CA ARG A 23 2.44 -4.31 -4.85
C ARG A 23 1.00 -4.08 -5.27
N MET A 24 0.63 -4.61 -6.43
CA MET A 24 -0.77 -4.64 -6.83
C MET A 24 -1.56 -5.46 -5.79
N SER A 25 -2.67 -4.92 -5.32
CA SER A 25 -3.51 -5.60 -4.35
C SER A 25 -4.29 -6.76 -4.99
N TYR A 26 -4.47 -7.86 -4.25
CA TYR A 26 -5.21 -9.04 -4.73
C TYR A 26 -5.87 -9.77 -3.57
N GLY A 27 -6.81 -10.66 -3.90
CA GLY A 27 -7.48 -11.54 -2.93
C GLY A 27 -8.75 -10.96 -2.32
N CYS A 28 -9.12 -11.49 -1.16
CA CYS A 28 -10.30 -11.10 -0.39
C CYS A 28 -10.11 -9.71 0.24
N GLY A 29 -11.16 -9.10 0.82
CA GLY A 29 -11.10 -7.75 1.39
C GLY A 29 -9.93 -7.50 2.34
N GLU A 30 -9.59 -8.46 3.21
CA GLU A 30 -8.44 -8.33 4.10
C GLU A 30 -7.10 -8.44 3.35
N GLN A 31 -6.99 -9.33 2.37
CA GLN A 31 -5.79 -9.48 1.55
C GLN A 31 -5.56 -8.27 0.63
N ASN A 32 -6.65 -7.66 0.15
CA ASN A 32 -6.60 -6.40 -0.57
C ASN A 32 -6.02 -5.29 0.34
N MET A 33 -6.51 -5.18 1.58
CA MET A 33 -6.01 -4.21 2.56
C MET A 33 -4.56 -4.42 2.99
N ILE A 34 -4.10 -5.67 3.12
CA ILE A 34 -2.69 -6.00 3.43
C ILE A 34 -1.73 -5.39 2.42
N ASN A 35 -2.11 -5.30 1.15
CA ASN A 35 -1.29 -4.70 0.10
C ASN A 35 -1.58 -3.20 -0.09
N PHE A 36 -2.84 -2.78 0.07
CA PHE A 36 -3.25 -1.40 -0.13
C PHE A 36 -2.70 -0.44 0.93
N ALA A 37 -2.75 -0.80 2.21
CA ALA A 37 -2.32 0.10 3.29
C ALA A 37 -0.80 0.44 3.23
N PRO A 38 0.11 -0.53 3.00
CA PRO A 38 1.52 -0.22 2.79
C PRO A 38 1.78 0.69 1.58
N ASN A 39 1.07 0.48 0.45
CA ASN A 39 1.22 1.34 -0.72
C ASN A 39 0.90 2.81 -0.39
N VAL A 40 -0.20 3.07 0.34
CA VAL A 40 -0.57 4.43 0.78
C VAL A 40 0.55 5.05 1.62
N PHE A 41 1.09 4.31 2.58
CA PHE A 41 2.13 4.82 3.47
C PHE A 41 3.44 5.11 2.72
N VAL A 42 3.87 4.17 1.87
CA VAL A 42 5.05 4.30 1.00
C VAL A 42 4.94 5.53 0.11
N THR A 43 3.85 5.69 -0.62
CA THR A 43 3.65 6.85 -1.50
C THR A 43 3.67 8.16 -0.72
N LYS A 44 3.02 8.20 0.45
CA LYS A 44 3.01 9.39 1.32
C LYS A 44 4.41 9.74 1.83
N TYR A 45 5.20 8.74 2.22
CA TYR A 45 6.57 8.93 2.68
C TYR A 45 7.51 9.42 1.57
N LEU A 46 7.44 8.81 0.38
CA LEU A 46 8.23 9.22 -0.79
C LEU A 46 7.91 10.65 -1.24
N ASN A 47 6.62 11.02 -1.19
CA ASN A 47 6.19 12.39 -1.48
C ASN A 47 6.74 13.37 -0.44
N ALA A 48 6.62 13.07 0.86
CA ALA A 48 7.10 13.93 1.94
C ALA A 48 8.64 14.12 1.93
N THR A 49 9.38 13.15 1.42
CA THR A 49 10.86 13.21 1.31
C THR A 49 11.36 13.79 -0.02
N ASN A 50 10.46 14.25 -0.92
CA ASN A 50 10.78 14.69 -2.28
C ASN A 50 11.59 13.66 -3.08
N ARG A 51 11.38 12.37 -2.81
CA ARG A 51 12.05 11.25 -3.48
C ARG A 51 11.16 10.57 -4.52
N LEU A 52 9.93 11.05 -4.70
CA LEU A 52 8.96 10.51 -5.64
C LEU A 52 9.24 11.04 -7.05
N THR A 53 9.53 10.14 -7.99
CA THR A 53 9.60 10.50 -9.42
C THR A 53 8.19 10.51 -10.04
N PRO A 54 7.96 11.26 -11.13
CA PRO A 54 6.66 11.28 -11.80
C PRO A 54 6.18 9.88 -12.25
N GLU A 55 7.09 9.03 -12.70
CA GLU A 55 6.78 7.67 -13.12
C GLU A 55 6.34 6.78 -11.94
N GLN A 56 7.00 6.93 -10.79
CA GLN A 56 6.62 6.24 -9.55
C GLN A 56 5.28 6.74 -9.02
N GLU A 57 5.03 8.04 -9.12
CA GLU A 57 3.76 8.64 -8.71
C GLU A 57 2.60 8.09 -9.55
N GLU A 58 2.74 8.00 -10.87
CA GLU A 58 1.74 7.42 -11.75
C GLU A 58 1.47 5.95 -11.42
N ARG A 59 2.53 5.15 -11.26
CA ARG A 59 2.40 3.73 -10.88
C ARG A 59 1.73 3.55 -9.52
N ALA A 60 2.14 4.33 -8.53
CA ALA A 60 1.54 4.31 -7.21
C ALA A 60 0.06 4.71 -7.25
N LYS A 61 -0.30 5.78 -7.98
CA LYS A 61 -1.70 6.18 -8.18
C LYS A 61 -2.52 5.08 -8.83
N GLY A 62 -1.98 4.38 -9.82
CA GLY A 62 -2.62 3.22 -10.44
C GLY A 62 -2.95 2.13 -9.42
N TYR A 63 -1.96 1.69 -8.64
CA TYR A 63 -2.18 0.67 -7.60
C TYR A 63 -3.13 1.13 -6.49
N LEU A 64 -3.11 2.42 -6.14
CA LEU A 64 -4.03 2.98 -5.16
C LEU A 64 -5.46 3.04 -5.68
N LEU A 65 -5.67 3.47 -6.93
CA LEU A 65 -6.99 3.50 -7.56
C LEU A 65 -7.58 2.09 -7.68
N ASP A 66 -6.77 1.13 -8.15
CA ASP A 66 -7.20 -0.27 -8.27
C ASP A 66 -7.53 -0.88 -6.92
N GLY A 67 -6.67 -0.67 -5.91
CA GLY A 67 -6.88 -1.17 -4.55
C GLY A 67 -8.10 -0.55 -3.87
N TYR A 68 -8.35 0.73 -4.11
CA TYR A 68 -9.53 1.44 -3.61
C TYR A 68 -10.81 0.92 -4.25
N GLN A 69 -10.84 0.79 -5.58
CA GLN A 69 -12.01 0.24 -6.30
C GLN A 69 -12.32 -1.19 -5.87
N ARG A 70 -11.28 -2.03 -5.70
CA ARG A 70 -11.44 -3.39 -5.15
C ARG A 70 -11.98 -3.36 -3.73
N GLN A 71 -11.48 -2.47 -2.87
CA GLN A 71 -11.92 -2.39 -1.48
C GLN A 71 -13.41 -2.04 -1.37
N LEU A 72 -13.89 -1.12 -2.22
CA LEU A 72 -15.32 -0.77 -2.28
C LEU A 72 -16.21 -1.97 -2.62
N GLY A 73 -15.72 -2.96 -3.37
CA GLY A 73 -16.46 -4.20 -3.65
C GLY A 73 -16.67 -5.09 -2.41
N PHE A 74 -15.94 -4.84 -1.33
CA PHE A 74 -16.09 -5.54 -0.05
C PHE A 74 -16.86 -4.70 0.99
N GLN A 75 -17.37 -3.53 0.60
CA GLN A 75 -18.25 -2.73 1.44
C GLN A 75 -19.65 -3.35 1.47
N ARG A 76 -20.22 -3.43 2.66
CA ARG A 76 -21.57 -3.93 2.93
C ARG A 76 -22.58 -2.79 2.94
N PHE A 77 -23.88 -3.11 2.84
CA PHE A 77 -24.95 -2.10 2.87
C PHE A 77 -24.99 -1.25 4.13
N ASP A 78 -24.56 -1.79 5.27
CA ASP A 78 -24.47 -1.07 6.55
C ASP A 78 -23.24 -0.15 6.64
N GLY A 79 -22.41 -0.11 5.58
CA GLY A 79 -21.18 0.68 5.49
C GLY A 79 -19.95 -0.01 6.09
N SER A 80 -20.10 -1.19 6.70
CA SER A 80 -18.97 -2.00 7.19
C SER A 80 -18.22 -2.68 6.04
N PHE A 81 -17.01 -3.15 6.29
CA PHE A 81 -16.24 -3.96 5.33
C PHE A 81 -16.06 -5.37 5.88
N SER A 82 -15.94 -6.35 5.00
CA SER A 82 -15.67 -7.74 5.37
C SER A 82 -14.76 -8.41 4.33
N ALA A 83 -14.33 -9.64 4.58
CA ALA A 83 -13.49 -10.39 3.66
C ALA A 83 -14.18 -10.61 2.30
N PHE A 84 -15.50 -10.81 2.33
CA PHE A 84 -16.31 -11.17 1.15
C PHE A 84 -17.53 -10.27 0.93
N GLY A 85 -17.55 -9.07 1.53
CA GLY A 85 -18.67 -8.13 1.43
C GLY A 85 -19.97 -8.70 2.02
N ASP A 86 -21.08 -8.50 1.30
CA ASP A 86 -22.41 -8.95 1.73
C ASP A 86 -22.57 -10.48 1.77
N ASN A 87 -21.62 -11.25 1.24
CA ASN A 87 -21.60 -12.71 1.44
C ASN A 87 -21.27 -13.09 2.89
N ASP A 88 -20.64 -12.20 3.66
CA ASP A 88 -20.38 -12.42 5.08
C ASP A 88 -21.58 -12.02 5.94
N ARG A 89 -21.82 -12.81 7.00
CA ARG A 89 -22.92 -12.58 7.95
C ARG A 89 -22.76 -11.28 8.76
N SER A 90 -21.53 -10.80 8.91
CA SER A 90 -21.18 -9.61 9.67
C SER A 90 -19.99 -8.89 9.05
N GLY A 91 -19.86 -7.60 9.32
CA GLY A 91 -18.64 -6.84 9.03
C GLY A 91 -17.48 -7.33 9.89
N SER A 92 -16.26 -7.08 9.41
CA SER A 92 -15.02 -7.28 10.16
C SER A 92 -14.59 -5.95 10.76
N THR A 93 -14.11 -5.97 12.01
CA THR A 93 -13.52 -4.80 12.71
C THR A 93 -12.00 -4.78 12.63
N TRP A 94 -11.41 -5.44 11.63
CA TRP A 94 -9.98 -5.31 11.37
C TRP A 94 -9.54 -3.83 11.34
#